data_AF-A0A535JEW5-F1
#
_entry.id   AF-A0A535JEW5-F1
#
_cell.length_a   1.000
_cell.length_b   1.000
_cell.length_c   1.000
_cell.angle_alpha   90.00
_cell.angle_beta   90.00
_cell.angle_gamma   90.00
#
_symmetry.space_group_name_H-M   'P 1'
#
loop_
_entity.id
_entity.type
_entity.pdbx_description
1 polymer ?
#
loop_
_entity_poly.entity_id
_entity_poly.type
_entity_poly.pdbx_seq_one_letter_code
_entity_poly.pdbx_strand_id
1 'polypeptide(L)'
;GGLFLMGAASVALATAGAYWQLLALLVLLGIVSGSYHGPAAALIARTFSPRMRGTAMGLHITGGHLSFFAAPALAGVLAMSTGTWRTPYIWFAAAPIVFGALLWLVAPRVHERAAPGDRFAAFREIGRVFKDVGPVVSLSIAFQFGIAALLAFFALYFVDVRGLSPALAAVFFGVPQLVGVIGAPLGGWLSDRLGRR
;
A
#
# COMPACT_ATOMS: atom_id res chain seq x y z
N GLY A 1 -7.56 -8.60 -10.83
CA GLY A 1 -8.06 -9.39 -9.68
C GLY A 1 -7.89 -8.62 -8.39
N GLY A 2 -6.65 -8.45 -7.91
CA GLY A 2 -6.35 -7.84 -6.61
C GLY A 2 -7.00 -6.48 -6.33
N LEU A 3 -6.94 -5.55 -7.28
CA LEU A 3 -7.58 -4.23 -7.12
C LEU A 3 -9.11 -4.29 -6.95
N PHE A 4 -9.79 -5.16 -7.70
CA PHE A 4 -11.24 -5.36 -7.51
C PHE A 4 -11.56 -5.93 -6.14
N LEU A 5 -10.78 -6.91 -5.67
CA LEU A 5 -10.93 -7.47 -4.34
C LEU A 5 -10.70 -6.41 -3.26
N MET A 6 -9.74 -5.51 -3.46
CA MET A 6 -9.45 -4.41 -2.53
C MET A 6 -10.64 -3.45 -2.43
N GLY A 7 -11.21 -3.05 -3.58
CA GLY A 7 -12.41 -2.22 -3.60
C GLY A 7 -13.62 -2.92 -2.95
N ALA A 8 -13.84 -4.19 -3.27
CA ALA A 8 -14.94 -4.97 -2.68
C ALA A 8 -14.78 -5.14 -1.17
N ALA A 9 -13.58 -5.43 -0.67
CA ALA A 9 -13.29 -5.52 0.75
C ALA A 9 -13.51 -4.18 1.46
N SER A 10 -13.13 -3.06 0.82
CA SER A 10 -13.39 -1.71 1.35
C SER A 10 -14.88 -1.40 1.47
N VAL A 11 -15.68 -1.74 0.45
CA VAL A 11 -17.15 -1.59 0.51
C VAL A 11 -17.76 -2.50 1.59
N ALA A 12 -17.32 -3.75 1.68
CA ALA A 12 -17.78 -4.68 2.70
C ALA A 12 -17.46 -4.18 4.13
N LEU A 13 -16.32 -3.52 4.32
CA LEU A 13 -15.96 -2.93 5.61
C LEU A 13 -17.00 -1.92 6.09
N ALA A 14 -17.56 -1.14 5.17
CA ALA A 14 -18.60 -0.16 5.49
C ALA A 14 -19.92 -0.82 5.97
N THR A 15 -20.16 -2.09 5.64
CA THR A 15 -21.37 -2.82 6.10
C THR A 15 -21.20 -3.51 7.44
N ALA A 16 -20.01 -3.41 8.08
CA ALA A 16 -19.78 -4.04 9.38
C ALA A 16 -20.71 -3.47 10.46
N GLY A 17 -21.49 -4.35 11.09
CA GLY A 17 -22.41 -4.02 12.19
C GLY A 17 -21.89 -4.42 13.57
N ALA A 18 -20.92 -5.34 13.62
CA ALA A 18 -20.30 -5.82 14.86
C ALA A 18 -18.77 -5.73 14.81
N TYR A 19 -18.14 -5.62 15.98
CA TYR A 19 -16.68 -5.52 16.11
C TYR A 19 -15.93 -6.66 15.43
N TRP A 20 -16.37 -7.90 15.61
CA TRP A 20 -15.73 -9.07 15.00
C TRP A 20 -15.83 -9.08 13.46
N GLN A 21 -16.93 -8.57 12.91
CA GLN A 21 -17.07 -8.41 11.46
C GLN A 21 -16.07 -7.39 10.93
N LEU A 22 -15.94 -6.24 11.62
CA LEU A 22 -14.97 -5.21 11.29
C LEU A 22 -13.54 -5.77 11.34
N LEU A 23 -13.19 -6.50 12.40
CA LEU A 23 -11.86 -7.10 12.56
C LEU A 23 -11.54 -8.09 11.44
N ALA A 24 -12.47 -9.01 11.14
CA ALA A 24 -12.29 -9.99 10.08
C ALA A 24 -12.11 -9.32 8.70
N LEU A 25 -12.89 -8.28 8.41
CA LEU A 25 -12.80 -7.52 7.17
C LEU A 25 -11.53 -6.68 7.08
N LEU A 26 -11.01 -6.14 8.19
CA LEU A 26 -9.70 -5.47 8.24
C LEU A 26 -8.55 -6.45 7.95
N VAL A 27 -8.60 -7.65 8.52
CA VAL A 27 -7.62 -8.72 8.23
C VAL A 27 -7.68 -9.10 6.75
N LEU A 28 -8.88 -9.30 6.20
CA LEU A 28 -9.08 -9.59 4.79
C LEU A 28 -8.54 -8.47 3.90
N LEU A 29 -8.83 -7.21 4.21
CA LEU A 29 -8.33 -6.06 3.47
C LEU A 29 -6.80 -6.01 3.49
N GLY A 30 -6.17 -6.31 4.64
CA GLY A 30 -4.71 -6.43 4.76
C GLY A 30 -4.12 -7.52 3.85
N ILE A 31 -4.71 -8.72 3.86
CA ILE A 31 -4.30 -9.83 2.98
C ILE A 31 -4.44 -9.45 1.50
N VAL A 32 -5.59 -8.87 1.13
CA VAL A 32 -5.89 -8.48 -0.25
C VAL A 32 -4.99 -7.34 -0.73
N SER A 33 -4.63 -6.39 0.14
CA SER A 33 -3.72 -5.28 -0.19
C SER A 33 -2.35 -5.78 -0.69
N GLY A 34 -1.86 -6.90 -0.15
CA GLY A 34 -0.62 -7.55 -0.61
C GLY A 34 -0.65 -8.03 -2.06
N SER A 35 -1.84 -8.23 -2.65
CA SER A 35 -1.99 -8.74 -4.02
C SER A 35 -1.69 -7.72 -5.12
N TYR A 36 -1.52 -6.44 -4.77
CA TYR A 36 -1.22 -5.36 -5.73
C TYR A 36 0.28 -5.09 -5.85
N HIS A 37 0.97 -4.91 -4.72
CA HIS A 37 2.33 -4.39 -4.71
C HIS A 37 3.34 -5.27 -5.45
N GLY A 38 3.30 -6.60 -5.24
CA GLY A 38 4.20 -7.54 -5.92
C GLY A 38 4.04 -7.52 -7.45
N PRO A 39 2.83 -7.78 -7.98
CA PRO A 39 2.58 -7.72 -9.43
C PRO A 39 2.86 -6.35 -10.06
N ALA A 40 2.55 -5.24 -9.38
CA ALA A 40 2.83 -3.91 -9.89
C ALA A 40 4.34 -3.66 -10.03
N ALA A 41 5.13 -4.03 -9.01
CA ALA A 41 6.58 -3.93 -9.06
C ALA A 41 7.18 -4.80 -10.17
N ALA A 42 6.70 -6.04 -10.31
CA ALA A 42 7.14 -6.96 -11.35
C ALA A 42 6.81 -6.44 -12.76
N LEU A 43 5.61 -5.89 -12.96
CA LEU A 43 5.19 -5.29 -14.23
C LEU A 43 6.11 -4.12 -14.59
N ILE A 44 6.35 -3.20 -13.66
CA ILE A 44 7.24 -2.04 -13.91
C ILE A 44 8.67 -2.51 -14.23
N ALA A 45 9.18 -3.51 -13.52
CA ALA A 45 10.50 -4.07 -13.78
C ALA A 45 10.63 -4.72 -15.17
N ARG A 46 9.55 -5.33 -15.68
CA ARG A 46 9.49 -5.94 -17.02
C ARG A 46 9.26 -4.92 -18.13
N THR A 47 8.48 -3.87 -17.87
CA THR A 47 8.12 -2.85 -18.87
C THR A 47 9.24 -1.84 -19.10
N PHE A 48 9.96 -1.43 -18.05
CA PHE A 48 10.99 -0.40 -18.15
C PHE A 48 12.40 -1.00 -18.26
N SER A 49 13.22 -0.40 -19.11
CA SER A 49 14.63 -0.80 -19.26
C SER A 49 15.40 -0.66 -17.94
N PRO A 50 16.48 -1.43 -17.73
CA PRO A 50 17.30 -1.32 -16.52
C PRO A 50 17.84 0.10 -16.26
N ARG A 51 17.96 0.95 -17.30
CA ARG A 51 18.46 2.33 -17.18
C ARG A 51 17.45 3.32 -16.58
N MET A 52 16.16 2.96 -16.53
CA MET A 52 15.10 3.84 -16.01
C MET A 52 14.20 3.12 -14.99
N ARG A 53 14.56 1.89 -14.60
CA ARG A 53 13.72 1.05 -13.76
C ARG A 53 13.58 1.63 -12.36
N GLY A 54 14.68 2.13 -11.78
CA GLY A 54 14.71 2.78 -10.48
C GLY A 54 13.83 4.03 -10.48
N THR A 55 13.94 4.88 -11.50
CA THR A 55 13.11 6.08 -11.68
C THR A 55 11.63 5.71 -11.80
N ALA A 56 11.30 4.72 -12.62
CA ALA A 56 9.92 4.25 -12.77
C ALA A 56 9.37 3.67 -11.45
N MET A 57 10.21 2.97 -10.67
CA MET A 57 9.86 2.54 -9.31
C MET A 57 9.64 3.70 -8.35
N GLY A 58 10.54 4.68 -8.36
CA GLY A 58 10.42 5.88 -7.53
C GLY A 58 9.12 6.63 -7.80
N LEU A 59 8.73 6.76 -9.07
CA LEU A 59 7.46 7.38 -9.45
C LEU A 59 6.24 6.59 -8.96
N HIS A 60 6.27 5.26 -9.04
CA HIS A 60 5.21 4.43 -8.46
C HIS A 60 5.09 4.59 -6.94
N ILE A 61 6.23 4.58 -6.23
CA ILE A 61 6.29 4.77 -4.77
C ILE A 61 5.81 6.16 -4.36
N THR A 62 6.07 7.18 -5.19
CA THR A 62 5.56 8.55 -5.01
C THR A 62 4.04 8.59 -4.85
N GLY A 63 3.31 7.81 -5.68
CA GLY A 63 1.85 7.70 -5.57
C GLY A 63 1.41 7.15 -4.22
N GLY A 64 2.16 6.18 -3.67
CA GLY A 64 1.95 5.66 -2.32
C GLY A 64 2.11 6.75 -1.25
N HIS A 65 3.20 7.50 -1.28
CA HIS A 65 3.43 8.60 -0.33
C HIS A 65 2.35 9.69 -0.42
N LEU A 66 1.96 10.09 -1.63
CA LEU A 66 0.90 11.06 -1.83
C LEU A 66 -0.43 10.55 -1.26
N SER A 67 -0.71 9.25 -1.41
CA SER A 67 -1.90 8.64 -0.80
C SER A 67 -1.85 8.64 0.72
N PHE A 68 -0.70 8.34 1.34
CA PHE A 68 -0.55 8.38 2.80
C PHE A 68 -0.64 9.80 3.37
N PHE A 69 -0.27 10.81 2.59
CA PHE A 69 -0.48 12.21 2.94
C PHE A 69 -1.95 12.62 2.84
N ALA A 70 -2.59 12.39 1.69
CA ALA A 70 -3.89 12.96 1.39
C ALA A 70 -5.07 12.15 1.95
N ALA A 71 -4.97 10.82 1.98
CA ALA A 71 -6.10 9.95 2.32
C ALA A 71 -6.63 10.15 3.75
N PRO A 72 -5.81 10.32 4.80
CA PRO A 72 -6.32 10.57 6.16
C PRO A 72 -7.11 11.88 6.25
N ALA A 73 -6.63 12.95 5.62
CA ALA A 73 -7.31 14.24 5.61
C ALA A 73 -8.65 14.15 4.86
N LEU A 74 -8.66 13.55 3.67
CA LEU A 74 -9.88 13.32 2.89
C LEU A 74 -10.87 12.41 3.63
N ALA A 75 -10.39 11.37 4.29
CA ALA A 75 -11.22 10.48 5.11
C ALA A 75 -11.85 11.23 6.29
N GLY A 76 -11.10 12.10 6.96
CA GLY A 76 -11.62 12.94 8.03
C GLY A 76 -12.74 13.86 7.55
N VAL A 77 -12.52 14.59 6.45
CA VAL A 77 -13.54 15.47 5.85
C VAL A 77 -14.79 14.69 5.46
N LEU A 78 -14.63 13.56 4.75
CA LEU A 78 -15.75 12.71 4.34
C LEU A 78 -16.53 12.22 5.56
N ALA A 79 -15.85 11.66 6.57
CA ALA A 79 -16.50 11.14 7.77
C ALA A 79 -17.23 12.23 8.58
N MET A 80 -16.65 13.43 8.70
CA MET A 80 -17.28 14.55 9.39
C MET A 80 -18.51 15.06 8.62
N SER A 81 -18.40 15.18 7.30
CA SER A 81 -19.50 15.70 6.46
C SER A 81 -20.73 14.79 6.43
N THR A 82 -20.53 13.47 6.55
CA THR A 82 -21.62 12.48 6.54
C THR A 82 -21.97 11.95 7.93
N GLY A 83 -21.25 12.35 8.97
CA GLY A 83 -21.43 11.86 10.34
C GLY A 83 -21.12 10.37 10.53
N THR A 84 -20.37 9.74 9.61
CA THR A 84 -20.07 8.30 9.67
C THR A 84 -18.69 7.95 9.15
N TRP A 85 -17.97 7.09 9.88
CA TRP A 85 -16.67 6.55 9.48
C TRP A 85 -16.72 5.65 8.24
N ARG A 86 -17.93 5.24 7.82
CA ARG A 86 -18.15 4.31 6.71
C ARG A 86 -17.91 4.96 5.34
N THR A 87 -18.21 6.25 5.21
CA THR A 87 -18.16 6.97 3.92
C THR A 87 -16.78 6.94 3.25
N PRO A 88 -15.66 7.20 3.96
CA PRO A 88 -14.32 7.10 3.37
C PRO A 88 -14.05 5.76 2.67
N TYR A 89 -14.42 4.64 3.31
CA TYR A 89 -14.19 3.31 2.75
C TYR A 89 -14.98 3.06 1.45
N ILE A 90 -16.20 3.59 1.35
CA ILE A 90 -17.00 3.50 0.12
C ILE A 90 -16.38 4.36 -0.98
N TRP A 91 -16.02 5.61 -0.68
CA TRP A 91 -15.47 6.53 -1.66
C TRP A 91 -14.09 6.08 -2.18
N PHE A 92 -13.22 5.62 -1.28
CA PHE A 92 -11.89 5.15 -1.65
C PHE A 92 -11.90 3.81 -2.39
N ALA A 93 -12.98 3.02 -2.29
CA ALA A 93 -13.15 1.82 -3.10
C ALA A 93 -13.26 2.11 -4.61
N ALA A 94 -13.69 3.31 -4.99
CA ALA A 94 -13.86 3.68 -6.39
C ALA A 94 -12.55 3.59 -7.18
N ALA A 95 -11.44 4.12 -6.62
CA ALA A 95 -10.15 4.12 -7.30
C ALA A 95 -9.66 2.71 -7.69
N PRO A 96 -9.50 1.73 -6.78
CA PRO A 96 -9.05 0.40 -7.16
C PRO A 96 -10.06 -0.34 -8.05
N ILE A 97 -11.36 -0.09 -7.95
CA ILE A 97 -12.35 -0.66 -8.89
C ILE A 97 -12.15 -0.10 -10.30
N VAL A 98 -12.07 1.23 -10.45
CA VAL A 98 -11.90 1.90 -11.74
C VAL A 98 -10.57 1.54 -12.37
N PHE A 99 -9.45 1.66 -11.64
CA PHE A 99 -8.13 1.29 -12.17
C PHE A 99 -8.02 -0.22 -12.41
N GLY A 100 -8.67 -1.06 -11.59
CA GLY A 100 -8.79 -2.49 -11.83
C GLY A 100 -9.48 -2.80 -13.15
N ALA A 101 -10.57 -2.09 -13.47
CA ALA A 101 -11.28 -2.22 -14.73
C ALA A 101 -10.47 -1.71 -15.91
N LEU A 102 -9.86 -0.52 -15.80
CA LEU A 102 -8.99 0.05 -16.83
C LEU A 102 -7.83 -0.89 -17.16
N LEU A 103 -7.15 -1.42 -16.14
CA LEU A 103 -6.07 -2.39 -16.34
C LEU A 103 -6.60 -3.69 -16.97
N TRP A 104 -7.77 -4.16 -16.59
CA TRP A 104 -8.36 -5.36 -17.20
C TRP A 104 -8.68 -5.17 -18.69
N LEU A 105 -9.05 -3.94 -19.10
CA LEU A 105 -9.35 -3.60 -20.50
C LEU A 105 -8.10 -3.31 -21.34
N VAL A 106 -7.10 -2.65 -20.77
CA VAL A 106 -5.94 -2.11 -21.51
C VAL A 106 -4.69 -2.99 -21.37
N ALA A 107 -4.53 -3.73 -20.28
CA ALA A 107 -3.31 -4.51 -20.07
C ALA A 107 -3.21 -5.64 -21.11
N PRO A 108 -2.03 -5.83 -21.72
CA PRO A 108 -1.80 -6.97 -22.61
C PRO A 108 -2.16 -8.27 -21.89
N ARG A 109 -2.96 -9.12 -22.54
CA ARG A 109 -3.29 -10.45 -22.02
C ARG A 109 -2.07 -11.36 -22.16
N VAL A 110 -1.11 -11.21 -21.25
CA VAL A 110 0.01 -12.12 -21.14
C VAL A 110 -0.51 -13.42 -20.52
N HIS A 111 -0.90 -14.37 -21.37
CA HIS A 111 -1.13 -15.74 -20.94
C HIS A 111 0.24 -16.37 -20.70
N GLU A 112 0.83 -16.15 -19.53
CA GLU A 112 1.83 -17.10 -19.04
C GLU A 112 1.07 -18.42 -18.87
N ARG A 113 1.39 -19.41 -19.71
CA ARG A 113 0.89 -20.77 -19.52
C ARG A 113 1.31 -21.17 -18.11
N ALA A 114 0.34 -21.41 -17.25
CA ALA A 114 0.60 -22.04 -15.97
C ALA A 114 1.26 -23.39 -16.28
N ALA A 115 2.57 -23.48 -16.05
CA ALA A 115 3.24 -24.77 -16.04
C ALA A 115 2.51 -25.66 -15.02
N PRO A 116 2.42 -26.99 -15.23
CA PRO A 116 1.84 -27.89 -14.24
C PRO A 116 2.48 -27.61 -12.88
N GLY A 117 1.72 -27.00 -11.97
CA GLY A 117 2.28 -26.36 -10.79
C GLY A 117 2.59 -27.39 -9.71
N ASP A 118 3.87 -27.54 -9.35
CA ASP A 118 4.25 -28.12 -8.07
C ASP A 118 3.61 -27.26 -6.96
N ARG A 119 2.62 -27.82 -6.26
CA ARG A 119 1.91 -27.15 -5.16
C ARG A 119 2.85 -26.66 -4.05
N PHE A 120 4.05 -27.25 -3.95
CA PHE A 120 5.07 -26.88 -2.98
C PHE A 120 6.12 -25.92 -3.52
N ALA A 121 6.12 -25.59 -4.82
CA ALA A 121 7.10 -24.67 -5.40
C ALA A 121 7.08 -23.31 -4.71
N ALA A 122 5.88 -22.74 -4.47
CA ALA A 122 5.73 -21.47 -3.77
C ALA A 122 6.30 -21.52 -2.35
N PHE A 123 6.00 -22.57 -1.58
CA PHE A 123 6.52 -22.74 -0.22
C PHE A 123 8.04 -22.93 -0.20
N ARG A 124 8.59 -23.68 -1.16
CA ARG A 124 10.04 -23.90 -1.31
C ARG A 124 10.76 -22.61 -1.68
N GLU A 125 10.17 -21.81 -2.55
CA GLU A 125 10.69 -20.50 -2.95
C GLU A 125 10.66 -19.51 -1.78
N ILE A 126 9.57 -19.46 -1.01
CA ILE A 126 9.50 -18.70 0.26
C ILE A 126 10.64 -19.13 1.20
N GLY A 127 10.83 -20.44 1.39
CA GLY A 127 11.91 -20.98 2.22
C GLY A 127 13.31 -20.61 1.72
N ARG A 128 13.52 -20.55 0.40
CA ARG A 128 14.80 -20.12 -0.20
C ARG A 128 15.04 -18.62 0.00
N VAL A 129 14.05 -17.79 -0.31
CA VAL A 129 14.13 -16.33 -0.11
C VAL A 129 14.42 -16.00 1.35
N PHE A 130 13.78 -16.71 2.29
CA PHE A 130 14.05 -16.52 3.71
C PHE A 130 15.48 -16.92 4.12
N LYS A 131 16.10 -17.88 3.43
CA LYS A 131 17.52 -18.22 3.66
C LYS A 131 18.46 -17.16 3.08
N ASP A 132 18.18 -16.67 1.88
CA ASP A 132 19.09 -15.79 1.15
C ASP A 132 19.02 -14.33 1.63
N VAL A 133 17.82 -13.82 1.93
CA VAL A 133 17.58 -12.42 2.31
C VAL A 133 16.74 -12.26 3.58
N GLY A 134 16.44 -13.36 4.28
CA GLY A 134 15.58 -13.36 5.47
C GLY A 134 15.97 -12.35 6.54
N PRO A 135 17.25 -12.19 6.92
CA PRO A 135 17.64 -11.17 7.89
C PRO A 135 17.30 -9.75 7.45
N VAL A 136 17.50 -9.42 6.16
CA VAL A 136 17.20 -8.09 5.59
C VAL A 136 15.69 -7.86 5.53
N VAL A 137 14.93 -8.87 5.11
CA VAL A 137 13.46 -8.82 5.08
C VAL A 137 12.91 -8.69 6.50
N SER A 138 13.46 -9.43 7.47
CA SER A 138 13.02 -9.42 8.87
C SER A 138 13.32 -8.08 9.52
N LEU A 139 14.51 -7.51 9.27
CA LEU A 139 14.86 -6.17 9.72
C LEU A 139 13.91 -5.12 9.12
N SER A 140 13.57 -5.26 7.83
CA SER A 140 12.62 -4.36 7.16
C SER A 140 11.23 -4.45 7.78
N ILE A 141 10.74 -5.66 8.06
CA ILE A 141 9.43 -5.87 8.73
C ILE A 141 9.46 -5.27 10.13
N ALA A 142 10.49 -5.55 10.93
CA ALA A 142 10.62 -5.02 12.29
C ALA A 142 10.69 -3.49 12.29
N PHE A 143 11.44 -2.91 11.37
CA PHE A 143 11.53 -1.46 11.19
C PHE A 143 10.17 -0.85 10.81
N GLN A 144 9.46 -1.44 9.85
CA GLN A 144 8.12 -0.98 9.46
C GLN A 144 7.11 -1.11 10.60
N PHE A 145 7.19 -2.18 11.39
CA PHE A 145 6.36 -2.36 12.57
C PHE A 145 6.67 -1.32 13.65
N GLY A 146 7.95 -1.02 13.88
CA GLY A 146 8.40 0.04 14.78
C GLY A 146 7.89 1.42 14.35
N ILE A 147 8.00 1.76 13.07
CA ILE A 147 7.42 3.00 12.52
C ILE A 147 5.90 3.01 12.73
N ALA A 148 5.19 1.94 12.37
CA ALA A 148 3.74 1.88 12.51
C ALA A 148 3.29 2.05 13.98
N ALA A 149 3.99 1.41 14.92
CA ALA A 149 3.71 1.52 16.34
C ALA A 149 3.98 2.94 16.87
N LEU A 150 5.11 3.55 16.50
CA LEU A 150 5.43 4.94 16.85
C LEU A 150 4.39 5.91 16.30
N LEU A 151 3.96 5.71 15.05
CA LEU A 151 2.93 6.54 14.43
C LEU A 151 1.59 6.40 15.17
N ALA A 152 1.13 5.18 15.45
CA ALA A 152 -0.11 4.97 16.20
C ALA A 152 -0.06 5.59 17.60
N PHE A 153 1.06 5.42 18.31
CA PHE A 153 1.27 6.03 19.62
C PHE A 153 1.24 7.55 19.57
N PHE A 154 1.98 8.18 18.65
CA PHE A 154 1.98 9.63 18.53
C PHE A 154 0.60 10.20 18.18
N ALA A 155 -0.22 9.46 17.43
CA ALA A 155 -1.56 9.90 17.05
C ALA A 155 -2.42 10.12 18.29
N LEU A 156 -2.43 9.10 19.14
CA LEU A 156 -3.17 9.10 20.40
C LEU A 156 -2.56 10.09 21.39
N TYR A 157 -1.24 10.11 21.53
CA TYR A 157 -0.55 11.04 22.42
C TYR A 157 -0.86 12.51 22.10
N PHE A 158 -0.84 12.88 20.82
CA PHE A 158 -1.13 14.25 20.40
C PHE A 158 -2.58 14.66 20.68
N VAL A 159 -3.54 13.76 20.50
CA VAL A 159 -4.94 14.05 20.77
C VAL A 159 -5.24 14.01 22.27
N ASP A 160 -4.92 12.90 22.93
CA ASP A 160 -5.37 12.61 24.30
C ASP A 160 -4.52 13.33 25.37
N VAL A 161 -3.21 13.48 25.15
CA VAL A 161 -2.30 14.09 26.14
C VAL A 161 -2.00 15.55 25.82
N ARG A 162 -1.80 15.88 24.54
CA ARG A 162 -1.47 17.26 24.12
C ARG A 162 -2.70 18.08 23.75
N GLY A 163 -3.89 17.48 23.73
CA GLY A 163 -5.15 18.17 23.44
C GLY A 163 -5.22 18.74 22.02
N LEU A 164 -4.39 18.24 21.10
CA LEU A 164 -4.43 18.68 19.70
C LEU A 164 -5.71 18.18 19.03
N SER A 165 -6.21 18.96 18.08
CA SER A 165 -7.35 18.52 17.29
C SER A 165 -6.97 17.27 16.47
N PRO A 166 -7.91 16.33 16.23
CA PRO A 166 -7.68 15.18 15.37
C PRO A 166 -7.17 15.55 13.98
N ALA A 167 -7.62 16.70 13.46
CA ALA A 167 -7.16 17.25 12.18
C ALA A 167 -5.67 17.62 12.20
N LEU A 168 -5.20 18.29 13.25
CA LEU A 168 -3.78 18.67 13.36
C LEU A 168 -2.89 17.45 13.60
N ALA A 169 -3.35 16.47 14.39
CA ALA A 169 -2.66 15.19 14.54
C ALA A 169 -2.50 14.47 13.19
N ALA A 170 -3.56 14.43 12.36
CA ALA A 170 -3.52 13.87 11.01
C ALA A 170 -2.51 14.59 10.09
N VAL A 171 -2.35 15.90 10.21
CA VAL A 171 -1.33 16.66 9.45
C VAL A 171 0.09 16.22 9.83
N PHE A 172 0.37 16.02 11.12
CA PHE A 172 1.69 15.53 11.56
C PHE A 172 2.01 14.13 11.00
N PHE A 173 1.00 13.29 10.74
CA PHE A 173 1.19 12.01 10.02
C PHE A 173 1.55 12.20 8.56
N GLY A 174 0.94 13.18 7.91
CA GLY A 174 1.09 13.40 6.48
C GLY A 174 2.43 14.03 6.11
N VAL A 175 2.92 15.02 6.87
CA VAL A 175 4.10 15.81 6.50
C VAL A 175 5.35 14.95 6.18
N PRO A 176 5.70 13.93 6.98
CA PRO A 176 6.82 13.04 6.65
C PRO A 176 6.68 12.34 5.29
N GLN A 177 5.46 12.09 4.82
CA GLN A 177 5.22 11.46 3.52
C GLN A 177 5.58 12.37 2.36
N LEU A 178 5.52 13.70 2.52
CA LEU A 178 5.94 14.65 1.49
C LEU A 178 7.45 14.54 1.18
N VAL A 179 8.26 14.17 2.17
CA VAL A 179 9.68 13.86 1.94
C VAL A 179 9.80 12.66 1.00
N GLY A 180 8.95 11.63 1.18
CA GLY A 180 8.87 10.48 0.29
C GLY A 180 8.42 10.81 -1.13
N VAL A 181 7.52 11.79 -1.30
CA VAL A 181 7.07 12.26 -2.63
C VAL A 181 8.23 12.77 -3.48
N ILE A 182 9.20 13.46 -2.86
CA ILE A 182 10.39 13.99 -3.56
C ILE A 182 11.54 12.98 -3.54
N GLY A 183 11.72 12.28 -2.41
CA GLY A 183 12.82 11.36 -2.18
C GLY A 183 12.72 10.09 -3.02
N ALA A 184 11.52 9.55 -3.23
CA ALA A 184 11.34 8.34 -4.04
C ALA A 184 11.80 8.49 -5.50
N PRO A 185 11.37 9.51 -6.28
CA PRO A 185 11.82 9.66 -7.66
C PRO A 185 13.29 10.04 -7.75
N LEU A 186 13.80 10.90 -6.83
CA LEU A 186 15.22 11.24 -6.78
C LEU A 186 16.11 10.03 -6.45
N GLY A 187 15.71 9.23 -5.46
CA GLY A 187 16.42 8.01 -5.08
C GLY A 187 16.39 6.97 -6.20
N GLY A 188 15.26 6.82 -6.88
CA GLY A 188 15.13 5.97 -8.06
C GLY A 188 16.06 6.39 -9.20
N TRP A 189 16.08 7.69 -9.50
CA TRP A 189 16.97 8.28 -10.51
C TRP A 189 18.45 8.14 -10.14
N LEU A 190 18.79 8.35 -8.87
CA LEU A 190 20.15 8.22 -8.39
C LEU A 190 20.61 6.75 -8.46
N SER A 191 19.72 5.82 -8.10
CA SER A 191 19.95 4.37 -8.23
C SER A 191 20.22 3.97 -9.68
N ASP A 192 19.44 4.48 -10.63
CA ASP A 192 19.65 4.23 -12.07
C ASP A 192 21.04 4.70 -12.56
N ARG A 193 21.59 5.76 -11.96
CA ARG A 193 22.90 6.32 -12.34
C ARG A 193 24.08 5.65 -11.61
N LEU A 194 23.94 5.41 -10.31
CA LEU A 194 25.02 4.93 -9.43
C LEU A 194 25.08 3.40 -9.31
N GLY A 195 23.95 2.71 -9.45
CA GLY A 195 23.83 1.25 -9.27
C GLY A 195 24.49 0.41 -10.37
N ARG A 196 25.30 1.00 -11.24
CA ARG A 196 26.04 0.31 -12.31
C ARG A 196 27.38 -0.27 -11.83
N ARG A 197 27.42 -0.87 -10.65
CA ARG A 197 28.58 -1.64 -10.17
C ARG A 197 28.15 -3.04 -9.79
#